data_AF-A0A645FZI8-F1
#
_entry.id   AF-A0A645FZI8-F1
#
_cell.length_a   1.000
_cell.length_b   1.000
_cell.length_c   1.000
_cell.angle_alpha   90.00
_cell.angle_beta   90.00
_cell.angle_gamma   90.00
#
_symmetry.space_group_name_H-M   'P 1'
#
loop_
_entity.id
_entity.type
_entity.pdbx_description
1 polymer ?
#
loop_
_entity_poly.entity_id
_entity_poly.type
_entity_poly.pdbx_seq_one_letter_code
_entity_poly.pdbx_strand_id
1 'polypeptide(L)'
;MGKTKTVNITPPTTTGDPQSGYKVTGVTVDPTQKMVGAKQEVLDTIQNIQIDPVDVSGANKAVTKEVTLKLPDGASFLDNGDKATVTVNIEPIIEKSFTISSIETRNVGQGLTAAKVKDSSVVVKLSGTATELNKLTADNIKAFVDLNGLGKGDQEVVIQISLPSEQIKSITPARTTVTIE
;
A
#
# COMPACT_ATOMS: atom_id res chain seq x y z
N MET A 1 -14.19 8.15 -44.20
CA MET A 1 -14.25 9.23 -43.20
C MET A 1 -13.48 8.78 -41.97
N GLY A 2 -12.65 9.64 -41.39
CA GLY A 2 -12.00 9.34 -40.11
C GLY A 2 -13.05 9.29 -38.99
N LYS A 3 -12.82 8.44 -37.99
CA LYS A 3 -13.60 8.42 -36.75
C LYS A 3 -12.71 8.88 -35.59
N THR A 4 -13.32 9.10 -34.45
CA THR A 4 -12.62 9.45 -33.21
C THR A 4 -12.87 8.39 -32.14
N LYS A 5 -11.90 8.25 -31.24
CA LYS A 5 -11.97 7.36 -30.08
C LYS A 5 -11.25 8.02 -28.92
N THR A 6 -11.85 8.02 -27.74
CA THR A 6 -11.16 8.37 -26.50
C THR A 6 -10.40 7.15 -26.01
N VAL A 7 -9.11 7.31 -25.79
CA VAL A 7 -8.19 6.22 -25.44
C VAL A 7 -7.51 6.54 -24.11
N ASN A 8 -7.56 5.60 -23.18
CA ASN A 8 -6.89 5.73 -21.89
C ASN A 8 -5.37 5.66 -22.06
N ILE A 9 -4.66 6.44 -21.26
CA ILE A 9 -3.22 6.33 -21.10
C ILE A 9 -2.94 5.40 -19.92
N THR A 10 -2.17 4.35 -20.16
CA THR A 10 -1.75 3.44 -19.10
C THR A 10 -0.59 4.07 -18.33
N PRO A 11 -0.68 4.25 -17.00
CA PRO A 11 0.47 4.69 -16.20
C PRO A 11 1.68 3.78 -16.45
N PRO A 12 2.89 4.33 -16.64
CA PRO A 12 4.06 3.51 -16.94
C PRO A 12 4.48 2.67 -15.73
N THR A 13 5.17 1.57 -16.01
CA THR A 13 5.94 0.85 -14.99
C THR A 13 7.18 1.67 -14.60
N THR A 14 7.74 1.38 -13.43
CA THR A 14 9.01 1.94 -12.99
C THR A 14 10.16 0.96 -13.24
N THR A 15 11.37 1.49 -13.44
CA THR A 15 12.61 0.70 -13.49
C THR A 15 13.60 1.20 -12.45
N GLY A 16 14.49 0.31 -12.00
CA GLY A 16 15.44 0.60 -10.93
C GLY A 16 14.78 0.68 -9.56
N ASP A 17 15.60 0.83 -8.53
CA ASP A 17 15.17 0.92 -7.14
C ASP A 17 15.35 2.35 -6.61
N PRO A 18 14.35 2.92 -5.91
CA PRO A 18 14.53 4.14 -5.14
C PRO A 18 15.71 4.04 -4.16
N GLN A 19 16.15 5.19 -3.63
CA GLN A 19 17.15 5.21 -2.58
C GLN A 19 16.76 4.28 -1.42
N SER A 20 17.72 3.56 -0.82
CA SER A 20 17.46 2.73 0.36
C SER A 20 16.69 3.52 1.43
N GLY A 21 15.63 2.90 1.98
CA GLY A 21 14.71 3.55 2.91
C GLY A 21 13.58 4.33 2.23
N TYR A 22 13.42 4.24 0.91
CA TYR A 22 12.30 4.82 0.17
C TYR A 22 11.55 3.76 -0.64
N LYS A 23 10.29 4.06 -0.97
CA LYS A 23 9.43 3.17 -1.74
C LYS A 23 8.57 3.97 -2.72
N VAL A 24 8.36 3.42 -3.91
CA VAL A 24 7.34 3.93 -4.84
C VAL A 24 5.95 3.66 -4.25
N THR A 25 5.17 4.71 -4.06
CA THR A 25 3.80 4.63 -3.52
C THR A 25 2.73 4.73 -4.60
N GLY A 26 3.08 5.22 -5.78
CA GLY A 26 2.17 5.24 -6.93
C GLY A 26 2.77 5.90 -8.15
N VAL A 27 2.14 5.66 -9.31
CA VAL A 27 2.46 6.32 -10.57
C VAL A 27 1.18 6.92 -11.13
N THR A 28 1.23 8.21 -11.44
CA THR A 28 0.10 8.94 -12.01
C THR A 28 0.50 9.55 -13.34
N VAL A 29 -0.45 9.68 -14.25
CA VAL A 29 -0.27 10.34 -15.55
C VAL A 29 -1.35 11.39 -15.76
N ASP A 30 -0.96 12.56 -16.27
CA ASP A 30 -1.87 13.65 -16.60
C ASP A 30 -1.62 14.14 -18.05
N PRO A 31 -2.62 14.10 -18.95
CA PRO A 31 -3.98 13.60 -18.72
C PRO A 31 -4.04 12.07 -18.65
N THR A 32 -5.15 11.52 -18.12
CA THR A 32 -5.36 10.06 -18.03
C THR A 32 -5.90 9.43 -19.31
N GLN A 33 -6.36 10.25 -20.26
CA GLN A 33 -6.91 9.83 -21.54
C GLN A 33 -6.66 10.91 -22.60
N LYS A 34 -6.68 10.51 -23.86
CA LYS A 34 -6.54 11.39 -25.03
C LYS A 34 -7.57 11.05 -26.09
N MET A 35 -7.98 12.04 -26.86
CA MET A 35 -8.83 11.84 -28.03
C MET A 35 -7.97 11.57 -29.27
N VAL A 36 -8.21 10.43 -29.92
CA VAL A 36 -7.46 9.96 -31.09
C VAL A 36 -8.37 9.90 -32.31
N GLY A 37 -7.88 10.39 -33.44
CA GLY A 37 -8.52 10.31 -34.74
C GLY A 37 -7.75 9.36 -35.68
N ALA A 38 -8.45 8.45 -36.34
CA ALA A 38 -7.88 7.56 -37.36
C ALA A 38 -8.98 6.91 -38.23
N LYS A 39 -8.58 6.05 -39.18
CA LYS A 39 -9.52 5.11 -39.80
C LYS A 39 -10.01 4.08 -38.78
N GLN A 40 -11.22 3.54 -38.96
CA GLN A 40 -11.81 2.54 -38.05
C GLN A 40 -10.85 1.37 -37.77
N GLU A 41 -10.27 0.80 -38.83
CA GLU A 41 -9.32 -0.31 -38.75
C GLU A 41 -8.10 -0.02 -37.85
N VAL A 42 -7.62 1.24 -37.80
CA VAL A 42 -6.52 1.66 -36.92
C VAL A 42 -7.02 1.96 -35.50
N LEU A 43 -8.20 2.55 -35.35
CA LEU A 43 -8.79 2.80 -34.03
C LEU A 43 -9.05 1.50 -33.26
N ASP A 44 -9.36 0.43 -33.96
CA ASP A 44 -9.63 -0.88 -33.37
C ASP A 44 -8.35 -1.54 -32.82
N THR A 45 -7.17 -1.20 -33.36
CA THR A 45 -5.88 -1.66 -32.83
C THR A 45 -5.42 -0.86 -31.61
N ILE A 46 -5.90 0.38 -31.44
CA ILE A 46 -5.50 1.25 -30.34
C ILE A 46 -6.38 0.97 -29.12
N GLN A 47 -5.89 0.14 -28.20
CA GLN A 47 -6.60 -0.19 -26.95
C GLN A 47 -6.26 0.80 -25.83
N ASN A 48 -4.98 1.12 -25.67
CA ASN A 48 -4.48 2.10 -24.72
C ASN A 48 -3.20 2.75 -25.28
N ILE A 49 -2.84 3.90 -24.72
CA ILE A 49 -1.58 4.58 -25.02
C ILE A 49 -0.57 4.16 -23.96
N GLN A 50 0.54 3.56 -24.40
CA GLN A 50 1.62 3.13 -23.52
C GLN A 50 2.69 4.20 -23.39
N ILE A 51 3.33 4.24 -22.22
CA ILE A 51 4.44 5.15 -21.93
C ILE A 51 5.67 4.29 -21.59
N ASP A 52 6.83 4.71 -22.09
CA ASP A 52 8.11 4.08 -21.78
C ASP A 52 8.37 4.12 -20.25
N PRO A 53 8.97 3.07 -19.65
CA PRO A 53 9.17 3.03 -18.20
C PRO A 53 9.93 4.23 -17.64
N VAL A 54 9.61 4.61 -16.40
CA VAL A 54 10.28 5.71 -15.69
C VAL A 54 11.32 5.17 -14.73
N ASP A 55 12.57 5.56 -14.92
CA ASP A 55 13.67 5.23 -14.01
C ASP A 55 13.57 6.01 -12.70
N VAL A 56 13.59 5.29 -11.58
CA VAL A 56 13.55 5.83 -10.22
C VAL A 56 14.82 5.52 -9.42
N SER A 57 15.87 5.04 -10.09
CA SER A 57 17.13 4.65 -9.46
C SER A 57 17.70 5.74 -8.55
N GLY A 58 17.82 5.44 -7.25
CA GLY A 58 18.38 6.36 -6.26
C GLY A 58 17.49 7.57 -5.92
N ALA A 59 16.25 7.62 -6.40
CA ALA A 59 15.35 8.72 -6.10
C ALA A 59 14.85 8.65 -4.63
N ASN A 60 14.76 9.81 -3.99
CA ASN A 60 14.28 9.98 -2.60
C ASN A 60 13.14 11.02 -2.48
N LYS A 61 12.64 11.48 -3.62
CA LYS A 61 11.52 12.41 -3.79
C LYS A 61 10.74 11.98 -5.01
N ALA A 62 9.54 12.53 -5.19
CA ALA A 62 8.75 12.28 -6.37
C ALA A 62 9.53 12.64 -7.65
N VAL A 63 9.40 11.80 -8.67
CA VAL A 63 9.99 12.00 -9.99
C VAL A 63 8.89 12.44 -10.94
N THR A 64 9.03 13.62 -11.52
CA THR A 64 8.09 14.15 -12.52
C THR A 64 8.79 14.26 -13.86
N LYS A 65 8.19 13.69 -14.90
CA LYS A 65 8.75 13.66 -16.25
C LYS A 65 7.66 13.94 -17.28
N GLU A 66 7.90 14.93 -18.13
CA GLU A 66 7.10 15.11 -19.34
C GLU A 66 7.52 14.06 -20.38
N VAL A 67 6.55 13.34 -20.92
CA VAL A 67 6.75 12.31 -21.94
C VAL A 67 5.97 12.66 -23.19
N THR A 68 6.49 12.17 -24.32
CA THR A 68 5.83 12.29 -25.62
C THR A 68 5.16 10.98 -25.94
N LEU A 69 3.84 11.01 -26.09
CA LEU A 69 2.98 9.87 -26.37
C LEU A 69 3.15 9.47 -27.85
N LYS A 70 3.13 8.16 -28.10
CA LYS A 70 3.27 7.60 -29.45
C LYS A 70 1.97 6.92 -29.85
N LEU A 71 1.58 7.10 -31.11
CA LEU A 71 0.45 6.42 -31.74
C LEU A 71 0.97 5.62 -32.95
N PRO A 72 0.26 4.55 -33.36
CA PRO A 72 0.57 3.85 -34.60
C PRO A 72 0.33 4.74 -35.81
N ASP A 73 0.96 4.38 -36.93
CA ASP A 73 0.82 5.10 -38.20
C ASP A 73 -0.65 5.22 -38.63
N GLY A 74 -1.02 6.41 -39.09
CA GLY A 74 -2.39 6.72 -39.51
C GLY A 74 -3.34 7.13 -38.38
N ALA A 75 -2.85 7.26 -37.15
CA ALA A 75 -3.56 7.87 -36.03
C ALA A 75 -2.92 9.19 -35.59
N SER A 76 -3.73 10.10 -35.05
CA SER A 76 -3.29 11.39 -34.53
C SER A 76 -4.07 11.81 -33.29
N PHE A 77 -3.43 12.55 -32.39
CA PHE A 77 -4.12 13.23 -31.29
C PHE A 77 -4.98 14.38 -31.83
N LEU A 78 -6.18 14.54 -31.28
CA LEU A 78 -7.14 15.59 -31.67
C LEU A 78 -7.34 16.65 -30.58
N ASP A 79 -6.81 16.41 -29.38
CA ASP A 79 -6.80 17.32 -28.25
C ASP A 79 -5.40 17.94 -28.06
N ASN A 80 -5.18 18.61 -26.92
CA ASN A 80 -3.98 19.41 -26.61
C ASN A 80 -2.67 18.59 -26.65
N GLY A 81 -2.13 18.38 -27.84
CA GLY A 81 -0.80 17.83 -28.10
C GLY A 81 -0.61 16.36 -27.71
N ASP A 82 0.59 15.87 -28.00
CA ASP A 82 1.07 14.50 -27.72
C ASP A 82 1.81 14.40 -26.38
N LYS A 83 1.71 15.40 -25.51
CA LYS A 83 2.40 15.42 -24.22
C LYS A 83 1.53 14.88 -23.10
N ALA A 84 2.19 14.22 -22.16
CA ALA A 84 1.65 13.87 -20.85
C ALA A 84 2.73 14.05 -19.77
N THR A 85 2.29 14.38 -18.56
CA THR A 85 3.16 14.45 -17.39
C THR A 85 2.99 13.17 -16.57
N VAL A 86 4.09 12.45 -16.37
CA VAL A 86 4.13 11.31 -15.45
C VAL A 86 4.72 11.77 -14.13
N THR A 87 4.06 11.45 -13.04
CA THR A 87 4.57 11.64 -11.68
C THR A 87 4.64 10.31 -10.98
N VAL A 88 5.85 9.92 -10.57
CA VAL A 88 6.10 8.76 -9.72
C VAL A 88 6.26 9.26 -8.29
N ASN A 89 5.34 8.88 -7.41
CA ASN A 89 5.36 9.23 -6.00
C ASN A 89 6.30 8.30 -5.24
N ILE A 90 7.19 8.90 -4.45
CA ILE A 90 8.19 8.19 -3.66
C ILE A 90 8.13 8.74 -2.25
N GLU A 91 7.97 7.85 -1.27
CA GLU A 91 7.91 8.19 0.15
C GLU A 91 9.01 7.47 0.94
N PRO A 92 9.51 8.08 2.03
CA PRO A 92 10.38 7.38 2.95
C PRO A 92 9.61 6.29 3.72
N ILE A 93 10.25 5.14 3.89
CA ILE A 93 9.88 4.12 4.86
C ILE A 93 10.42 4.58 6.21
N ILE A 94 9.52 4.77 7.17
CA ILE A 94 9.89 5.14 8.54
C ILE A 94 9.50 4.02 9.49
N GLU A 95 10.01 4.09 10.71
CA GLU A 95 9.59 3.23 11.80
C GLU A 95 8.97 4.06 12.91
N LYS A 96 7.87 3.59 13.50
CA LYS A 96 7.22 4.21 14.65
C LYS A 96 6.81 3.18 15.69
N SER A 97 6.91 3.55 16.96
CA SER A 97 6.44 2.73 18.06
C SER A 97 5.10 3.26 18.58
N PHE A 98 4.18 2.35 18.86
CA PHE A 98 2.88 2.62 19.46
C PHE A 98 2.73 1.80 20.73
N THR A 99 2.36 2.46 21.82
CA THR A 99 2.01 1.80 23.08
C THR A 99 0.51 1.58 23.10
N ILE A 100 0.10 0.33 23.13
CA ILE A 100 -1.30 -0.09 23.15
C ILE A 100 -1.62 -0.50 24.59
N SER A 101 -2.55 0.22 25.22
CA SER A 101 -2.87 0.06 26.65
C SER A 101 -3.91 -1.02 26.96
N SER A 102 -4.25 -1.85 25.98
CA SER A 102 -5.24 -2.93 26.15
C SER A 102 -4.90 -4.09 25.23
N ILE A 103 -5.03 -5.31 25.75
CA ILE A 103 -4.86 -6.57 25.01
C ILE A 103 -6.20 -7.31 25.09
N GLU A 104 -6.86 -7.45 23.95
CA GLU A 104 -8.14 -8.16 23.85
C GLU A 104 -7.92 -9.67 23.90
N THR A 105 -8.86 -10.40 24.49
CA THR A 105 -8.89 -11.87 24.44
C THR A 105 -9.93 -12.31 23.41
N ARG A 106 -9.57 -13.25 22.53
CA ARG A 106 -10.44 -13.75 21.46
C ARG A 106 -10.56 -15.27 21.52
N ASN A 107 -11.68 -15.77 20.99
CA ASN A 107 -11.97 -17.21 20.84
C ASN A 107 -11.85 -18.01 22.14
N VAL A 108 -12.34 -17.47 23.25
CA VAL A 108 -12.39 -18.20 24.52
C VAL A 108 -13.34 -19.40 24.39
N GLY A 109 -12.91 -20.57 24.88
CA GLY A 109 -13.72 -21.79 24.82
C GLY A 109 -15.08 -21.67 25.53
N GLN A 110 -16.07 -22.44 25.09
CA GLN A 110 -17.41 -22.40 25.68
C GLN A 110 -17.38 -22.81 27.16
N GLY A 111 -18.01 -22.01 28.02
CA GLY A 111 -18.02 -22.23 29.47
C GLY A 111 -16.71 -21.85 30.16
N LEU A 112 -15.78 -21.20 29.45
CA LEU A 112 -14.56 -20.62 29.98
C LEU A 112 -14.59 -19.09 29.93
N THR A 113 -13.77 -18.45 30.75
CA THR A 113 -13.55 -17.00 30.77
C THR A 113 -12.07 -16.67 30.88
N ALA A 114 -11.63 -15.61 30.20
CA ALA A 114 -10.29 -15.06 30.39
C ALA A 114 -10.31 -14.10 31.59
N ALA A 115 -9.96 -14.61 32.77
CA ALA A 115 -10.06 -13.87 34.03
C ALA A 115 -9.01 -12.76 34.17
N LYS A 116 -7.80 -13.00 33.64
CA LYS A 116 -6.69 -12.05 33.76
C LYS A 116 -5.70 -12.17 32.62
N VAL A 117 -5.24 -11.03 32.11
CA VAL A 117 -4.07 -10.91 31.23
C VAL A 117 -2.94 -10.29 32.06
N LYS A 118 -1.75 -10.91 32.07
CA LYS A 118 -0.61 -10.47 32.89
C LYS A 118 -0.12 -9.08 32.47
N ASP A 119 0.01 -8.86 31.17
CA ASP A 119 0.50 -7.60 30.62
C ASP A 119 -0.69 -6.69 30.28
N SER A 120 -0.74 -5.51 30.88
CA SER A 120 -1.79 -4.52 30.63
C SER A 120 -1.53 -3.66 29.39
N SER A 121 -0.33 -3.73 28.82
CA SER A 121 0.03 -2.97 27.62
C SER A 121 1.09 -3.68 26.80
N VAL A 122 1.19 -3.29 25.52
CA VAL A 122 2.19 -3.79 24.59
C VAL A 122 2.70 -2.65 23.72
N VAL A 123 4.00 -2.65 23.46
CA VAL A 123 4.64 -1.74 22.51
C VAL A 123 4.83 -2.46 21.19
N VAL A 124 4.20 -1.96 20.13
CA VAL A 124 4.41 -2.43 18.77
C VAL A 124 5.28 -1.43 18.01
N LYS A 125 6.32 -1.92 17.34
CA LYS A 125 7.11 -1.15 16.39
C LYS A 125 6.64 -1.49 14.98
N LEU A 126 6.22 -0.48 14.23
CA LEU A 126 5.73 -0.61 12.87
C LEU A 126 6.72 0.01 11.88
N SER A 127 6.74 -0.50 10.65
CA SER A 127 7.44 0.04 9.49
C SER A 127 6.47 0.18 8.33
N GLY A 128 6.52 1.32 7.64
CA GLY A 128 5.59 1.67 6.58
C GLY A 128 5.93 3.03 6.01
N THR A 129 5.14 3.52 5.05
CA THR A 129 5.40 4.86 4.52
C THR A 129 5.08 5.92 5.57
N ALA A 130 5.73 7.09 5.47
CA ALA A 130 5.44 8.19 6.38
C ALA A 130 3.94 8.57 6.36
N THR A 131 3.30 8.58 5.19
CA THR A 131 1.86 8.88 5.08
C THR A 131 0.99 7.86 5.81
N GLU A 132 1.30 6.56 5.70
CA GLU A 132 0.57 5.49 6.38
C GLU A 132 0.74 5.58 7.91
N LEU A 133 1.98 5.63 8.39
CA LEU A 133 2.28 5.63 9.83
C LEU A 133 1.92 6.95 10.52
N ASN A 134 1.72 8.05 9.79
CA ASN A 134 1.20 9.30 10.33
C ASN A 134 -0.32 9.28 10.55
N LYS A 135 -1.05 8.37 9.90
CA LYS A 135 -2.51 8.21 10.10
C LYS A 135 -2.85 7.28 11.26
N LEU A 136 -1.88 6.50 11.73
CA LEU A 136 -2.07 5.58 12.85
C LEU A 136 -2.04 6.30 14.21
N THR A 137 -2.88 5.84 15.12
CA THR A 137 -2.94 6.24 16.53
C THR A 137 -2.99 4.99 17.39
N ALA A 138 -2.58 5.05 18.65
CA ALA A 138 -2.63 3.86 19.52
C ALA A 138 -4.04 3.25 19.60
N ASP A 139 -5.09 4.08 19.52
CA ASP A 139 -6.49 3.65 19.61
C ASP A 139 -6.96 2.82 18.40
N ASN A 140 -6.36 3.06 17.22
CA ASN A 140 -6.72 2.35 16.00
C ASN A 140 -5.92 1.05 15.77
N ILE A 141 -4.96 0.76 16.65
CA ILE A 141 -4.20 -0.48 16.62
C ILE A 141 -4.75 -1.43 17.69
N LYS A 142 -5.23 -2.60 17.28
CA LYS A 142 -5.78 -3.61 18.19
C LYS A 142 -4.76 -4.70 18.47
N ALA A 143 -4.35 -4.82 19.73
CA ALA A 143 -3.60 -5.95 20.24
C ALA A 143 -4.56 -7.00 20.81
N PHE A 144 -4.30 -8.26 20.53
CA PHE A 144 -5.12 -9.35 21.03
C PHE A 144 -4.32 -10.64 21.21
N VAL A 145 -4.91 -11.57 21.95
CA VAL A 145 -4.43 -12.94 22.11
C VAL A 145 -5.54 -13.90 21.72
N ASP A 146 -5.19 -14.96 21.00
CA ASP A 146 -6.12 -16.01 20.60
C ASP A 146 -6.06 -17.15 21.62
N LEU A 147 -7.21 -17.46 22.23
CA LEU A 147 -7.34 -18.51 23.25
C LEU A 147 -8.03 -19.78 22.70
N ASN A 148 -8.18 -19.89 21.38
CA ASN A 148 -8.81 -21.04 20.75
C ASN A 148 -8.10 -22.34 21.13
N GLY A 149 -8.86 -23.32 21.61
CA GLY A 149 -8.35 -24.65 21.99
C GLY A 149 -7.59 -24.69 23.32
N LEU A 150 -7.53 -23.59 24.08
CA LEU A 150 -6.85 -23.55 25.38
C LEU A 150 -7.81 -23.92 26.52
N GLY A 151 -7.28 -24.63 27.52
CA GLY A 151 -8.01 -25.04 28.72
C GLY A 151 -7.77 -24.14 29.93
N LYS A 152 -8.43 -24.47 31.04
CA LYS A 152 -8.29 -23.75 32.32
C LYS A 152 -6.85 -23.70 32.81
N GLY A 153 -6.54 -22.66 33.58
CA GLY A 153 -5.23 -22.40 34.15
C GLY A 153 -4.49 -21.26 33.45
N ASP A 154 -3.22 -21.09 33.81
CA ASP A 154 -2.36 -20.07 33.22
C ASP A 154 -1.81 -20.56 31.87
N GLN A 155 -2.12 -19.82 30.81
CA GLN A 155 -1.69 -20.12 29.44
C GLN A 155 -0.75 -19.03 28.94
N GLU A 156 0.43 -19.41 28.46
CA GLU A 156 1.31 -18.47 27.75
C GLU A 156 0.93 -18.40 26.27
N VAL A 157 0.59 -17.20 25.80
CA VAL A 157 0.07 -16.95 24.45
C VAL A 157 0.83 -15.83 23.76
N VAL A 158 0.86 -15.87 22.43
CA VAL A 158 1.50 -14.84 21.60
C VAL A 158 0.57 -13.66 21.43
N ILE A 159 1.09 -12.45 21.65
CA ILE A 159 0.35 -11.22 21.37
C ILE A 159 0.38 -10.96 19.87
N GLN A 160 -0.79 -10.75 19.29
CA GLN A 160 -1.01 -10.45 17.89
C GLN A 160 -1.52 -9.02 17.73
N ILE A 161 -1.21 -8.40 16.59
CA ILE A 161 -1.68 -7.06 16.23
C ILE A 161 -2.57 -7.19 15.00
N SER A 162 -3.73 -6.52 15.00
CA SER A 162 -4.66 -6.51 13.87
C SER A 162 -4.19 -5.58 12.74
N LEU A 163 -2.98 -5.83 12.23
CA LEU A 163 -2.36 -5.14 11.11
C LEU A 163 -1.63 -6.15 10.21
N PRO A 164 -1.38 -5.81 8.93
CA PRO A 164 -0.60 -6.67 8.05
C PRO A 164 0.80 -6.96 8.61
N SER A 165 1.23 -8.22 8.57
CA SER A 165 2.46 -8.69 9.22
C SER A 165 3.73 -8.02 8.70
N GLU A 166 3.75 -7.61 7.42
CA GLU A 166 4.87 -6.92 6.79
C GLU A 166 5.14 -5.53 7.37
N GLN A 167 4.14 -4.94 8.04
CA GLN A 167 4.30 -3.65 8.72
C GLN A 167 4.84 -3.83 10.14
N ILE A 168 4.75 -5.03 10.73
CA ILE A 168 5.11 -5.25 12.14
C ILE A 168 6.59 -5.62 12.24
N LYS A 169 7.39 -4.76 12.88
CA LYS A 169 8.83 -4.99 13.12
C LYS A 169 9.08 -5.74 14.43
N SER A 170 8.35 -5.38 15.48
CA SER A 170 8.48 -6.04 16.79
C SER A 170 7.25 -5.79 17.66
N ILE A 171 6.98 -6.72 18.57
CA ILE A 171 5.94 -6.62 19.59
C ILE A 171 6.61 -6.92 20.94
N THR A 172 6.48 -6.00 21.90
CA THR A 172 7.14 -6.11 23.21
C THR A 172 6.16 -5.82 24.35
N PRO A 173 5.86 -6.79 25.23
CA PRO A 173 6.31 -8.18 25.15
C PRO A 173 5.67 -8.92 23.97
N ALA A 174 6.34 -9.93 23.42
CA ALA A 174 5.81 -10.73 22.31
C ALA A 174 4.79 -11.79 22.78
N ARG A 175 4.82 -12.12 24.07
CA ARG A 175 3.95 -13.10 24.73
C ARG A 175 3.44 -12.54 26.04
N THR A 176 2.28 -13.01 26.46
CA THR A 176 1.72 -12.73 27.78
C THR A 176 1.10 -14.00 28.36
N THR A 177 0.90 -14.00 29.68
CA THR A 177 0.18 -15.07 30.37
C THR A 177 -1.27 -14.66 30.55
N VAL A 178 -2.19 -15.54 30.18
CA VAL A 178 -3.63 -15.37 30.39
C VAL A 178 -4.13 -16.47 31.32
N THR A 179 -4.80 -16.08 32.40
CA THR A 179 -5.50 -17.01 33.30
C THR A 179 -6.89 -17.29 32.75
N ILE A 180 -7.17 -18.55 32.45
CA ILE A 180 -8.47 -19.03 31.94
C ILE A 180 -9.18 -19.83 33.03
N GLU A 181 -10.45 -19.52 33.29
CA GLU A 181 -11.29 -20.15 34.32
C GLU A 181 -12.55 -20.77 33.73
#